data_AF-A0A8I1WQ20-F1
#
_entry.id   AF-A0A8I1WQ20-F1
#
_cell.length_a   1.000
_cell.length_b   1.000
_cell.length_c   1.000
_cell.angle_alpha   90.00
_cell.angle_beta   90.00
_cell.angle_gamma   90.00
#
_symmetry.space_group_name_H-M   'P 1'
#
loop_
_entity.id
_entity.type
_entity.pdbx_description
1 polymer ?
#
loop_
_entity_poly.entity_id
_entity_poly.type
_entity_poly.pdbx_seq_one_letter_code
_entity_poly.pdbx_strand_id
1 'polypeptide(L)'
;MTTLKINREGKKGKNRKWDFSTENDESSYDKQLTITEAEIEATTEKYMDNYHKLVFEFENKTKLNKFDLSIMVFAAGFQVLRWWMISNSSLFGDKIQRPDATNVDKFVDKVAKKAENATQSVIDAVPFLPPSLPELVESLFFHQVPYDAIKTSKNFKLKYGEFLKPGLSGTNHRYKTLGHDPIAGFIFGTANIATNTLSVNNPLLLFPSYHVKNMEIDELADLYHILKWTYKLEKEKPEIVSGALITQAVHIGTDVFTKAGLPIPLINVISPETSKFLMGKNCNIDTFSVTRSALLAILINKIVEMFHKLFYDQTTDLPNLYEAKTRKVVMYSNVISSLINTGYVAGSGDMNHLDVGGIAAAIWKVLTNEKIIRKIKTEFIKRELENDFEREEDEIRQELALYGFEY
;
A
#
# COMPACT_ATOMS: atom_id res chain seq x y z
N MET A 1 -52.60 -42.79 19.31
CA MET A 1 -53.74 -43.60 19.84
C MET A 1 -53.35 -44.15 21.20
N THR A 2 -53.82 -43.52 22.27
CA THR A 2 -53.66 -44.00 23.64
C THR A 2 -55.06 -44.10 24.24
N THR A 3 -55.51 -45.33 24.48
CA THR A 3 -56.86 -45.69 24.90
C THR A 3 -57.15 -45.27 26.35
N LEU A 4 -58.15 -44.41 26.53
CA LEU A 4 -58.77 -44.10 27.82
C LEU A 4 -59.65 -45.28 28.27
N LYS A 5 -59.27 -45.97 29.36
CA LYS A 5 -60.16 -46.90 30.06
C LYS A 5 -61.01 -46.11 31.06
N ILE A 6 -62.29 -45.99 30.77
CA ILE A 6 -63.29 -45.45 31.71
C ILE A 6 -63.80 -46.62 32.54
N ASN A 7 -63.48 -46.64 33.84
CA ASN A 7 -64.08 -47.58 34.77
C ASN A 7 -65.29 -46.94 35.44
N ARG A 8 -66.48 -47.52 35.21
CA ARG A 8 -67.75 -47.11 35.82
C ARG A 8 -68.04 -48.02 37.01
N GLU A 9 -67.80 -47.52 38.22
CA GLU A 9 -68.50 -47.99 39.41
C GLU A 9 -69.06 -46.79 40.17
N GLY A 10 -70.37 -46.81 40.38
CA GLY A 10 -71.11 -45.68 40.91
C GLY A 10 -71.10 -45.59 42.44
N LYS A 11 -71.38 -44.39 42.94
CA LYS A 11 -72.33 -44.16 44.05
C LYS A 11 -72.82 -42.71 44.01
N LYS A 12 -74.15 -42.56 44.08
CA LYS A 12 -74.90 -41.31 44.04
C LYS A 12 -74.60 -40.44 45.26
N GLY A 13 -74.50 -39.13 45.02
CA GLY A 13 -74.75 -38.08 46.01
C GLY A 13 -73.55 -37.65 46.84
N LYS A 14 -72.89 -36.57 46.40
CA LYS A 14 -72.41 -35.41 47.19
C LYS A 14 -71.47 -34.58 46.30
N ASN A 15 -71.66 -33.26 46.34
CA ASN A 15 -70.87 -32.26 45.60
C ASN A 15 -69.37 -32.57 45.62
N ARG A 16 -68.81 -32.94 44.46
CA ARG A 16 -67.36 -32.86 44.25
C ARG A 16 -67.04 -31.42 43.89
N LYS A 17 -66.47 -30.71 44.86
CA LYS A 17 -65.71 -29.49 44.61
C LYS A 17 -64.56 -29.92 43.68
N TRP A 18 -64.53 -29.38 42.47
CA TRP A 18 -63.34 -29.51 41.63
C TRP A 18 -62.27 -28.67 42.30
N ASP A 19 -61.37 -29.33 43.00
CA ASP A 19 -60.14 -28.72 43.46
C ASP A 19 -59.23 -28.65 42.23
N PHE A 20 -59.23 -27.50 41.55
CA PHE A 20 -58.14 -27.16 40.65
C PHE A 20 -56.97 -26.76 41.54
N SER A 21 -56.27 -27.75 42.10
CA SER A 21 -54.91 -27.53 42.54
C SER A 21 -54.11 -27.24 41.27
N THR A 22 -53.87 -25.96 41.00
CA THR A 22 -52.75 -25.54 40.17
C THR A 22 -51.50 -25.91 40.95
N GLU A 23 -51.05 -27.15 40.83
CA GLU A 23 -49.62 -27.41 40.96
C GLU A 23 -48.98 -26.52 39.88
N ASN A 24 -48.32 -25.45 40.32
CA ASN A 24 -47.51 -24.60 39.47
C ASN A 24 -46.45 -25.48 38.83
N ASP A 25 -46.76 -26.01 37.65
CA ASP A 25 -45.85 -26.74 36.79
C ASP A 25 -44.93 -25.77 36.02
N GLU A 26 -44.75 -24.54 36.52
CA GLU A 26 -43.84 -23.54 35.96
C GLU A 26 -42.42 -24.12 35.80
N SER A 27 -41.96 -24.99 36.71
CA SER A 27 -40.63 -25.62 36.61
C SER A 27 -40.50 -26.70 35.53
N SER A 28 -41.63 -27.27 35.09
CA SER A 28 -41.70 -28.29 34.04
C SER A 28 -41.73 -27.65 32.67
N TYR A 29 -42.50 -26.57 32.51
CA TYR A 29 -42.50 -25.75 31.31
C TYR A 29 -41.15 -25.04 31.10
N ASP A 30 -40.54 -24.47 32.15
CA ASP A 30 -39.21 -23.84 32.03
C ASP A 30 -38.15 -24.85 31.57
N LYS A 31 -38.16 -26.08 32.10
CA LYS A 31 -37.26 -27.15 31.66
C LYS A 31 -37.51 -27.63 30.23
N GLN A 32 -38.77 -27.58 29.77
CA GLN A 32 -39.13 -27.90 28.38
C GLN A 32 -38.83 -26.75 27.41
N LEU A 33 -38.74 -25.51 27.90
CA LEU A 33 -38.45 -24.31 27.12
C LEU A 33 -36.95 -23.97 27.11
N THR A 34 -36.16 -24.48 28.06
CA THR A 34 -34.70 -24.33 28.06
C THR A 34 -34.05 -25.27 27.05
N ILE A 35 -33.39 -24.69 26.04
CA ILE A 35 -32.58 -25.41 25.05
C ILE A 35 -31.51 -26.25 25.78
N THR A 36 -31.49 -27.54 25.48
CA THR A 36 -30.52 -28.49 26.05
C THR A 36 -29.14 -28.34 25.40
N GLU A 37 -28.06 -28.75 26.09
CA GLU A 37 -26.70 -28.74 25.51
C GLU A 37 -26.62 -29.55 24.22
N ALA A 38 -27.34 -30.68 24.14
CA ALA A 38 -27.41 -31.50 22.94
C ALA A 38 -28.10 -30.79 21.76
N GLU A 39 -29.15 -30.00 22.04
CA GLU A 39 -29.80 -29.17 21.02
C GLU A 39 -28.88 -28.03 20.55
N ILE A 40 -28.16 -27.37 21.46
CA ILE A 40 -27.16 -26.35 21.11
C ILE A 40 -26.06 -26.95 20.21
N GLU A 41 -25.53 -28.13 20.57
CA GLU A 41 -24.49 -28.81 19.80
C GLU A 41 -25.00 -29.20 18.40
N ALA A 42 -26.17 -29.84 18.32
CA ALA A 42 -26.77 -30.24 17.04
C ALA A 42 -27.07 -29.03 16.14
N THR A 43 -27.60 -27.94 16.71
CA THR A 43 -27.85 -26.69 15.98
C THR A 43 -26.53 -26.05 15.51
N THR A 44 -25.49 -26.05 16.34
CA THR A 44 -24.17 -25.53 15.98
C THR A 44 -23.55 -26.34 14.84
N GLU A 45 -23.64 -27.67 14.88
CA GLU A 45 -23.15 -28.56 13.83
C GLU A 45 -23.89 -28.30 12.50
N LYS A 46 -25.22 -28.19 12.53
CA LYS A 46 -26.03 -27.82 11.36
C LYS A 46 -25.57 -26.49 10.74
N TYR A 47 -25.31 -25.46 11.55
CA TYR A 47 -24.84 -24.16 11.05
C TYR A 47 -23.43 -24.22 10.46
N MET A 48 -22.52 -24.96 11.10
CA MET A 48 -21.16 -25.14 10.59
C MET A 48 -21.17 -25.88 9.25
N ASP A 49 -21.99 -26.92 9.12
CA ASP A 49 -22.20 -27.64 7.87
C ASP A 49 -22.75 -26.72 6.77
N ASN A 50 -23.72 -25.88 7.09
CA ASN A 50 -24.28 -24.94 6.12
C ASN A 50 -23.24 -23.88 5.70
N TYR A 51 -22.48 -23.35 6.66
CA TYR A 51 -21.36 -22.45 6.39
C TYR A 51 -20.34 -23.09 5.44
N HIS A 52 -19.95 -24.35 5.68
CA HIS A 52 -19.02 -25.07 4.82
C HIS A 52 -19.57 -25.29 3.40
N LYS A 53 -20.87 -25.58 3.26
CA LYS A 53 -21.55 -25.68 1.94
C LYS A 53 -21.50 -24.35 1.19
N LEU A 54 -21.82 -23.24 1.85
CA LEU A 54 -21.78 -21.90 1.24
C LEU A 54 -20.36 -21.48 0.86
N VAL A 55 -19.36 -21.83 1.67
CA VAL A 55 -17.94 -21.66 1.32
C VAL A 55 -17.59 -22.41 0.04
N PHE A 56 -17.99 -23.68 -0.07
CA PHE A 56 -17.75 -24.50 -1.26
C PHE A 56 -18.49 -23.95 -2.50
N GLU A 57 -19.73 -23.51 -2.32
CA GLU A 57 -20.52 -22.89 -3.38
C GLU A 57 -19.87 -21.60 -3.90
N PHE A 58 -19.41 -20.73 -3.00
CA PHE A 58 -18.65 -19.54 -3.38
C PHE A 58 -17.39 -19.89 -4.19
N GLU A 59 -16.64 -20.89 -3.76
CA GLU A 59 -15.42 -21.33 -4.42
C GLU A 59 -15.70 -21.87 -5.82
N ASN A 60 -16.79 -22.62 -5.99
CA ASN A 60 -17.25 -23.10 -7.29
C ASN A 60 -17.74 -21.97 -8.20
N LYS A 61 -18.58 -21.06 -7.69
CA LYS A 61 -19.11 -19.93 -8.47
C LYS A 61 -18.02 -18.92 -8.87
N THR A 62 -16.97 -18.80 -8.07
CA THR A 62 -15.82 -17.91 -8.36
C THR A 62 -14.63 -18.64 -8.97
N LYS A 63 -14.80 -19.90 -9.39
CA LYS A 63 -13.77 -20.66 -10.10
C LYS A 63 -13.54 -20.07 -11.49
N LEU A 64 -12.28 -20.02 -11.91
CA LEU A 64 -11.93 -19.56 -13.26
C LEU A 64 -12.29 -20.63 -14.29
N ASN A 65 -13.10 -20.25 -15.27
CA ASN A 65 -13.47 -21.10 -16.40
C ASN A 65 -12.40 -21.02 -17.52
N LYS A 66 -12.60 -21.75 -18.62
CA LYS A 66 -11.64 -21.76 -19.75
C LYS A 66 -11.43 -20.38 -20.36
N PHE A 67 -12.47 -19.56 -20.42
CA PHE A 67 -12.40 -18.20 -20.96
C PHE A 67 -11.58 -17.29 -20.04
N ASP A 68 -11.85 -17.31 -18.73
CA ASP A 68 -11.11 -16.55 -17.73
C ASP A 68 -9.61 -16.94 -17.73
N LEU A 69 -9.32 -18.23 -17.85
CA LEU A 69 -7.94 -18.75 -17.96
C LEU A 69 -7.25 -18.27 -19.25
N SER A 70 -7.99 -18.17 -20.36
CA SER A 70 -7.46 -17.65 -21.62
C SER A 70 -7.08 -16.18 -21.49
N ILE A 71 -7.95 -15.37 -20.87
CA ILE A 71 -7.64 -13.97 -20.57
C ILE A 71 -6.46 -13.86 -19.61
N MET A 72 -6.40 -14.72 -18.58
CA MET A 72 -5.29 -14.73 -17.62
C MET A 72 -3.95 -15.02 -18.29
N VAL A 73 -3.88 -16.01 -19.18
CA VAL A 73 -2.64 -16.35 -19.92
C VAL A 73 -2.27 -15.23 -20.88
N PHE A 74 -3.25 -14.67 -21.60
CA PHE A 74 -3.02 -13.51 -22.47
C PHE A 74 -2.50 -12.30 -21.69
N ALA A 75 -3.12 -11.99 -20.56
CA ALA A 75 -2.70 -10.92 -19.65
C ALA A 75 -1.29 -11.18 -19.09
N ALA A 76 -0.97 -12.43 -18.71
CA ALA A 76 0.38 -12.79 -18.28
C ALA A 76 1.41 -12.56 -19.40
N GLY A 77 1.07 -12.94 -20.64
CA GLY A 77 1.89 -12.65 -21.82
C GLY A 77 2.11 -11.15 -22.05
N PHE A 78 1.08 -10.32 -21.88
CA PHE A 78 1.21 -8.86 -22.00
C PHE A 78 2.03 -8.25 -20.87
N GLN A 79 1.89 -8.78 -19.65
CA GLN A 79 2.74 -8.42 -18.53
C GLN A 79 4.19 -8.91 -18.71
N VAL A 80 4.43 -9.99 -19.47
CA VAL A 80 5.77 -10.43 -19.87
C VAL A 80 6.37 -9.49 -20.91
N LEU A 81 5.57 -9.14 -21.92
CA LEU A 81 5.94 -8.16 -22.93
C LEU A 81 6.31 -6.81 -22.28
N ARG A 82 5.56 -6.38 -21.24
CA ARG A 82 5.85 -5.17 -20.45
C ARG A 82 7.30 -5.11 -20.00
N TRP A 83 7.75 -6.09 -19.21
CA TRP A 83 9.10 -6.01 -18.64
C TRP A 83 10.18 -6.23 -19.68
N TRP A 84 9.88 -6.97 -20.74
CA TRP A 84 10.79 -7.09 -21.86
C TRP A 84 10.93 -5.78 -22.66
N MET A 85 9.84 -5.03 -22.88
CA MET A 85 9.86 -3.68 -23.49
C MET A 85 10.53 -2.63 -22.58
N ILE A 86 10.39 -2.77 -21.27
CA ILE A 86 10.99 -1.87 -20.27
C ILE A 86 12.47 -2.16 -20.07
N SER A 87 12.89 -3.42 -20.26
CA SER A 87 14.29 -3.82 -20.16
C SER A 87 15.15 -2.97 -21.10
N ASN A 88 16.31 -2.55 -20.63
CA ASN A 88 17.17 -1.58 -21.30
C ASN A 88 17.76 -2.06 -22.66
N SER A 89 17.33 -3.21 -23.18
CA SER A 89 17.80 -3.82 -24.42
C SER A 89 16.65 -4.05 -25.41
N SER A 90 16.42 -3.02 -26.24
CA SER A 90 15.93 -3.06 -27.63
C SER A 90 14.95 -4.17 -28.06
N LEU A 91 13.69 -3.80 -28.30
CA LEU A 91 13.01 -4.34 -29.49
C LEU A 91 12.10 -3.36 -30.24
N PHE A 92 11.68 -2.27 -29.59
CA PHE A 92 11.06 -1.13 -30.26
C PHE A 92 12.04 0.03 -30.19
N GLY A 93 12.84 0.20 -31.23
CA GLY A 93 13.85 1.25 -31.35
C GLY A 93 13.28 2.64 -31.09
N ASP A 94 13.26 3.00 -29.82
CA ASP A 94 13.42 4.30 -29.21
C ASP A 94 13.13 4.08 -27.73
N LYS A 95 14.22 4.16 -26.96
CA LYS A 95 14.22 4.20 -25.51
C LYS A 95 12.96 4.97 -25.04
N ILE A 96 12.16 4.43 -24.13
CA ILE A 96 11.34 5.31 -23.26
C ILE A 96 12.37 6.04 -22.41
N GLN A 97 12.97 7.09 -22.99
CA GLN A 97 14.01 7.87 -22.38
C GLN A 97 13.39 8.55 -21.17
N ARG A 98 14.21 8.76 -20.14
CA ARG A 98 13.84 9.74 -19.13
C ARG A 98 13.48 11.03 -19.88
N PRO A 99 12.41 11.73 -19.48
CA PRO A 99 12.04 13.00 -20.09
C PRO A 99 13.29 13.88 -20.27
N ASP A 100 13.45 14.50 -21.43
CA ASP A 100 14.55 15.43 -21.64
C ASP A 100 14.43 16.58 -20.62
N ALA A 101 15.53 16.90 -19.95
CA ALA A 101 15.56 17.81 -18.79
C ALA A 101 14.98 19.20 -19.14
N THR A 102 15.01 19.57 -20.42
CA THR A 102 14.48 20.82 -20.99
C THR A 102 12.98 21.06 -20.80
N ASN A 103 12.15 20.02 -20.60
CA ASN A 103 10.73 20.20 -20.30
C ASN A 103 10.45 20.33 -18.79
N VAL A 104 11.34 19.81 -17.95
CA VAL A 104 11.31 20.00 -16.50
C VAL A 104 11.70 21.45 -16.18
N ASP A 105 12.72 21.99 -16.86
CA ASP A 105 13.15 23.39 -16.72
C ASP A 105 12.00 24.38 -16.93
N LYS A 106 11.10 24.15 -17.90
CA LYS A 106 9.93 25.02 -18.15
C LYS A 106 8.86 24.97 -17.06
N PHE A 107 8.66 23.80 -16.44
CA PHE A 107 7.75 23.65 -15.31
C PHE A 107 8.34 24.32 -14.06
N VAL A 108 9.65 24.14 -13.85
CA VAL A 108 10.41 24.76 -12.76
C VAL A 108 10.45 26.27 -12.90
N ASP A 109 10.69 26.82 -14.10
CA ASP A 109 10.62 28.27 -14.36
C ASP A 109 9.26 28.85 -13.94
N LYS A 110 8.18 28.11 -14.14
CA LYS A 110 6.81 28.53 -13.76
C LYS A 110 6.57 28.47 -12.25
N VAL A 111 7.15 27.48 -11.57
CA VAL A 111 7.08 27.32 -10.10
C VAL A 111 7.99 28.34 -9.41
N ALA A 112 9.22 28.52 -9.91
CA ALA A 112 10.22 29.47 -9.41
C ALA A 112 9.73 30.92 -9.55
N LYS A 113 9.17 31.31 -10.70
CA LYS A 113 8.52 32.64 -10.86
C LYS A 113 7.36 32.88 -9.90
N LYS A 114 6.67 31.81 -9.48
CA LYS A 114 5.58 31.91 -8.49
C LYS A 114 6.11 32.02 -7.06
N ALA A 115 7.25 31.38 -6.77
CA ALA A 115 7.94 31.45 -5.48
C ALA A 115 8.66 32.80 -5.28
N GLU A 116 9.28 33.35 -6.33
CA GLU A 116 9.95 34.66 -6.36
C GLU A 116 8.99 35.81 -5.97
N ASN A 117 7.76 35.79 -6.51
CA ASN A 117 6.74 36.78 -6.18
C ASN A 117 6.26 36.73 -4.71
N ALA A 118 6.49 35.63 -4.00
CA ALA A 118 6.05 35.42 -2.62
C ALA A 118 7.12 35.77 -1.57
N THR A 119 8.36 36.08 -2.00
CA THR A 119 9.55 36.08 -1.12
C THR A 119 10.30 37.41 -1.05
N GLN A 120 9.79 38.48 -1.69
CA GLN A 120 10.46 39.79 -1.81
C GLN A 120 10.56 40.60 -0.50
N SER A 121 10.14 40.07 0.63
CA SER A 121 10.27 40.76 1.93
C SER A 121 10.64 39.75 3.01
N VAL A 122 11.88 39.84 3.51
CA VAL A 122 12.35 39.51 4.88
C VAL A 122 13.84 39.09 4.82
N ILE A 123 14.73 39.95 5.34
CA ILE A 123 16.13 39.67 5.72
C ILE A 123 16.34 40.49 7.01
N ASP A 124 16.71 39.93 8.18
CA ASP A 124 18.08 39.61 8.62
C ASP A 124 18.10 38.91 10.01
N ALA A 125 19.29 38.38 10.35
CA ALA A 125 19.84 38.07 11.70
C ALA A 125 19.59 36.70 12.35
N VAL A 126 20.58 35.79 12.28
CA VAL A 126 20.98 34.82 13.35
C VAL A 126 22.48 34.43 13.15
N PRO A 127 23.31 34.21 14.19
CA PRO A 127 24.74 33.84 14.08
C PRO A 127 25.02 32.39 13.67
N PHE A 128 24.06 31.72 13.03
CA PHE A 128 24.17 30.43 12.38
C PHE A 128 23.06 30.42 11.33
N LEU A 129 23.38 30.53 10.04
CA LEU A 129 22.41 31.02 9.04
C LEU A 129 21.61 29.87 8.38
N PRO A 130 20.34 29.65 8.75
CA PRO A 130 19.38 29.07 7.80
C PRO A 130 19.40 29.89 6.51
N PRO A 131 19.13 29.30 5.34
CA PRO A 131 19.21 30.04 4.10
C PRO A 131 18.22 31.20 4.11
N SER A 132 18.64 32.33 3.55
CA SER A 132 17.72 33.42 3.24
C SER A 132 16.72 32.98 2.17
N LEU A 133 15.56 33.63 2.07
CA LEU A 133 14.60 33.35 1.01
C LEU A 133 15.23 33.47 -0.40
N PRO A 134 16.08 34.47 -0.70
CA PRO A 134 16.85 34.51 -1.94
C PRO A 134 17.75 33.29 -2.19
N GLU A 135 18.43 32.77 -1.17
CA GLU A 135 19.28 31.57 -1.30
C GLU A 135 18.44 30.31 -1.58
N LEU A 136 17.22 30.21 -1.03
CA LEU A 136 16.29 29.13 -1.37
C LEU A 136 15.79 29.23 -2.81
N VAL A 137 15.51 30.45 -3.28
CA VAL A 137 15.13 30.71 -4.67
C VAL A 137 16.29 30.40 -5.61
N GLU A 138 17.52 30.76 -5.26
CA GLU A 138 18.74 30.42 -5.99
C GLU A 138 18.92 28.88 -6.07
N SER A 139 18.80 28.19 -4.93
CA SER A 139 18.83 26.72 -4.85
C SER A 139 17.77 26.07 -5.76
N LEU A 140 16.57 26.65 -5.82
CA LEU A 140 15.49 26.20 -6.70
C LEU A 140 15.83 26.42 -8.18
N PHE A 141 16.41 27.56 -8.55
CA PHE A 141 16.79 27.87 -9.95
C PHE A 141 17.97 27.03 -10.44
N PHE A 142 18.99 26.84 -9.60
CA PHE A 142 20.20 26.09 -9.97
C PHE A 142 20.11 24.60 -9.67
N HIS A 143 19.00 24.14 -9.09
CA HIS A 143 18.73 22.74 -8.72
C HIS A 143 19.76 22.13 -7.75
N GLN A 144 20.51 22.97 -7.02
CA GLN A 144 21.53 22.54 -6.06
C GLN A 144 21.02 22.71 -4.64
N VAL A 145 21.25 21.72 -3.80
CA VAL A 145 20.83 21.73 -2.39
C VAL A 145 22.02 21.43 -1.48
N PRO A 146 22.00 21.86 -0.20
CA PRO A 146 23.16 21.71 0.70
C PRO A 146 23.72 20.28 0.78
N TYR A 147 22.85 19.27 0.73
CA TYR A 147 23.26 17.87 0.80
C TYR A 147 23.84 17.28 -0.49
N ASP A 148 23.96 18.07 -1.56
CA ASP A 148 24.79 17.74 -2.73
C ASP A 148 26.29 18.02 -2.49
N ALA A 149 26.64 18.71 -1.40
CA ALA A 149 28.03 19.05 -1.10
C ALA A 149 28.89 17.80 -0.90
N ILE A 150 29.95 17.66 -1.70
CA ILE A 150 30.90 16.53 -1.63
C ILE A 150 32.31 16.95 -1.21
N LYS A 151 32.61 18.25 -1.24
CA LYS A 151 33.93 18.79 -0.90
C LYS A 151 33.93 19.36 0.51
N THR A 152 34.98 19.10 1.27
CA THR A 152 35.21 19.74 2.57
C THR A 152 35.87 21.11 2.38
N SER A 153 35.42 22.11 3.12
CA SER A 153 35.99 23.46 3.08
C SER A 153 37.41 23.52 3.65
N LYS A 154 38.10 24.63 3.41
CA LYS A 154 39.40 24.89 4.06
C LYS A 154 39.27 24.94 5.58
N ASN A 155 38.20 25.54 6.09
CA ASN A 155 37.92 25.65 7.52
C ASN A 155 37.76 24.26 8.15
N PHE A 156 36.97 23.38 7.52
CA PHE A 156 36.78 22.01 7.97
C PHE A 156 38.12 21.26 8.10
N LYS A 157 38.97 21.36 7.07
CA LYS A 157 40.30 20.72 7.06
C LYS A 157 41.23 21.26 8.14
N LEU A 158 41.19 22.57 8.39
CA LEU A 158 41.99 23.19 9.45
C LEU A 158 41.54 22.74 10.85
N LYS A 159 40.21 22.62 11.07
CA LYS A 159 39.62 22.32 12.37
C LYS A 159 39.68 20.84 12.74
N TYR A 160 39.50 19.95 11.76
CA TYR A 160 39.36 18.51 11.98
C TYR A 160 40.45 17.65 11.30
N GLY A 161 41.37 18.29 10.57
CA GLY A 161 42.44 17.63 9.83
C GLY A 161 42.00 17.04 8.49
N GLU A 162 42.97 16.71 7.62
CA GLU A 162 42.70 16.19 6.27
C GLU A 162 42.24 14.72 6.24
N PHE A 163 42.37 14.01 7.37
CA PHE A 163 42.02 12.60 7.49
C PHE A 163 40.53 12.36 7.77
N LEU A 164 39.83 13.33 8.39
CA LEU A 164 38.40 13.24 8.61
C LEU A 164 37.67 13.52 7.29
N LYS A 165 37.08 12.50 6.69
CA LYS A 165 36.35 12.61 5.42
C LYS A 165 34.90 12.19 5.62
N PRO A 166 33.92 13.04 5.22
CA PRO A 166 32.49 12.69 5.23
C PRO A 166 32.12 11.49 4.34
N GLY A 167 33.04 11.01 3.50
CA GLY A 167 32.85 9.79 2.70
C GLY A 167 31.92 9.97 1.48
N LEU A 168 31.66 11.23 1.10
CA LEU A 168 30.85 11.65 -0.04
C LEU A 168 31.72 11.94 -1.28
N SER A 169 31.14 11.73 -2.46
CA SER A 169 31.73 11.92 -3.78
C SER A 169 30.62 12.04 -4.82
N GLY A 170 30.97 12.55 -6.01
CA GLY A 170 29.99 12.73 -7.10
C GLY A 170 29.29 11.44 -7.52
N THR A 171 29.86 10.26 -7.25
CA THR A 171 29.30 8.96 -7.61
C THR A 171 28.55 8.27 -6.48
N ASN A 172 28.57 8.79 -5.25
CA ASN A 172 27.97 8.11 -4.10
C ASN A 172 27.04 8.94 -3.21
N HIS A 173 27.05 10.27 -3.33
CA HIS A 173 26.25 11.13 -2.44
C HIS A 173 24.75 10.79 -2.47
N ARG A 174 24.20 10.45 -3.66
CA ARG A 174 22.77 10.14 -3.84
C ARG A 174 22.22 8.95 -3.05
N TYR A 175 23.04 7.95 -2.80
CA TYR A 175 22.66 6.81 -1.96
C TYR A 175 23.32 6.87 -0.58
N LYS A 176 24.00 7.97 -0.24
CA LYS A 176 24.67 8.16 1.05
C LYS A 176 24.15 9.34 1.85
N THR A 177 23.39 10.27 1.28
CA THR A 177 22.72 11.32 2.05
C THR A 177 21.25 10.99 2.21
N LEU A 178 20.68 11.34 3.36
CA LEU A 178 19.27 11.09 3.66
C LEU A 178 18.33 11.95 2.80
N GLY A 179 18.81 13.11 2.34
CA GLY A 179 18.05 14.06 1.52
C GLY A 179 17.63 13.53 0.15
N HIS A 180 18.36 12.60 -0.44
CA HIS A 180 18.03 12.00 -1.74
C HIS A 180 17.07 10.80 -1.66
N ASP A 181 16.63 10.38 -0.47
CA ASP A 181 15.59 9.37 -0.37
C ASP A 181 14.23 9.95 -0.83
N PRO A 182 13.53 9.34 -1.81
CA PRO A 182 12.27 9.91 -2.31
C PRO A 182 11.14 10.05 -1.29
N ILE A 183 11.20 9.37 -0.13
CA ILE A 183 10.22 9.51 0.95
C ILE A 183 10.87 10.21 2.15
N ALA A 184 11.94 9.63 2.68
CA ALA A 184 12.58 10.17 3.88
C ALA A 184 13.25 11.54 3.63
N GLY A 185 13.62 11.84 2.38
CA GLY A 185 14.14 13.13 1.96
C GLY A 185 13.15 14.27 2.14
N PHE A 186 11.83 14.03 2.13
CA PHE A 186 10.86 15.06 2.48
C PHE A 186 10.96 15.52 3.94
N ILE A 187 11.48 14.67 4.83
CA ILE A 187 11.77 15.04 6.22
C ILE A 187 13.21 15.56 6.31
N PHE A 188 14.17 14.71 5.98
CA PHE A 188 15.60 15.01 6.19
C PHE A 188 16.14 16.03 5.20
N GLY A 189 15.79 15.93 3.92
CA GLY A 189 16.20 16.86 2.88
C GLY A 189 15.59 18.25 3.08
N THR A 190 14.30 18.34 3.42
CA THR A 190 13.67 19.61 3.82
C THR A 190 14.37 20.24 5.03
N ALA A 191 14.65 19.44 6.07
CA ALA A 191 15.39 19.93 7.25
C ALA A 191 16.81 20.38 6.88
N ASN A 192 17.50 19.63 6.02
CA ASN A 192 18.84 19.94 5.53
C ASN A 192 18.88 21.24 4.72
N ILE A 193 17.93 21.44 3.80
CA ILE A 193 17.79 22.69 3.06
C ILE A 193 17.47 23.84 4.02
N ALA A 194 16.47 23.70 4.88
CA ALA A 194 16.05 24.75 5.82
C ALA A 194 17.12 25.18 6.83
N THR A 195 18.16 24.37 7.03
CA THR A 195 19.22 24.63 8.03
C THR A 195 20.61 24.73 7.42
N ASN A 196 20.74 24.74 6.09
CA ASN A 196 22.03 24.66 5.38
C ASN A 196 22.93 23.55 5.95
N THR A 197 22.36 22.35 6.07
CA THR A 197 23.06 21.17 6.57
C THR A 197 22.98 20.02 5.60
N LEU A 198 23.75 18.97 5.85
CA LEU A 198 23.61 17.68 5.17
C LEU A 198 23.68 16.57 6.21
N SER A 199 22.93 15.49 6.00
CA SER A 199 22.96 14.32 6.89
C SER A 199 23.32 13.07 6.11
N VAL A 200 24.44 12.46 6.47
CA VAL A 200 24.95 11.24 5.85
C VAL A 200 24.27 10.04 6.49
N ASN A 201 23.82 9.15 5.64
CA ASN A 201 23.23 7.90 6.02
C ASN A 201 24.29 6.90 6.46
N ASN A 202 24.65 6.99 7.74
CA ASN A 202 25.52 6.02 8.39
C ASN A 202 24.97 5.76 9.81
N PRO A 203 24.09 4.76 9.97
CA PRO A 203 23.50 4.43 11.27
C PRO A 203 24.54 4.07 12.33
N LEU A 204 25.67 3.45 11.93
CA LEU A 204 26.78 3.10 12.85
C LEU A 204 27.43 4.34 13.48
N LEU A 205 27.37 5.48 12.78
CA LEU A 205 27.89 6.77 13.24
C LEU A 205 26.76 7.73 13.63
N LEU A 206 25.56 7.22 13.95
CA LEU A 206 24.39 7.99 14.36
C LEU A 206 24.01 9.11 13.37
N PHE A 207 24.10 8.81 12.07
CA PHE A 207 23.81 9.75 10.97
C PHE A 207 24.66 11.02 11.06
N PRO A 208 25.97 10.93 10.76
CA PRO A 208 26.86 12.07 10.87
C PRO A 208 26.37 13.20 9.97
N SER A 209 26.21 14.37 10.57
CA SER A 209 25.68 15.54 9.90
C SER A 209 26.70 16.66 9.88
N TYR A 210 26.53 17.57 8.94
CA TYR A 210 27.47 18.65 8.72
C TYR A 210 26.74 19.93 8.33
N HIS A 211 27.32 21.05 8.73
CA HIS A 211 26.96 22.35 8.21
C HIS A 211 27.60 22.57 6.84
N VAL A 212 26.85 23.20 5.94
CA VAL A 212 27.25 23.47 4.57
C VAL A 212 27.32 24.97 4.35
N LYS A 213 28.42 25.42 3.76
CA LYS A 213 28.62 26.82 3.39
C LYS A 213 29.21 26.86 1.99
N ASN A 214 28.60 27.64 1.10
CA ASN A 214 29.04 27.78 -0.30
C ASN A 214 29.20 26.41 -1.01
N MET A 215 28.27 25.48 -0.78
CA MET A 215 28.30 24.10 -1.30
C MET A 215 29.53 23.27 -0.87
N GLU A 216 30.18 23.66 0.23
CA GLU A 216 31.26 22.91 0.88
C GLU A 216 30.86 22.51 2.30
N ILE A 217 31.29 21.32 2.71
CA ILE A 217 31.11 20.78 4.06
C ILE A 217 32.05 21.53 4.99
N ASP A 218 31.50 22.33 5.90
CA ASP A 218 32.25 23.34 6.65
C ASP A 218 32.46 22.97 8.13
N GLU A 219 31.44 22.46 8.81
CA GLU A 219 31.53 22.08 10.23
C GLU A 219 30.73 20.81 10.56
N LEU A 220 31.04 20.18 11.70
CA LEU A 220 30.23 19.08 12.24
C LEU A 220 28.90 19.61 12.76
N ALA A 221 27.85 18.83 12.54
CA ALA A 221 26.52 19.02 13.10
C ALA A 221 26.00 17.67 13.60
N ASP A 222 24.80 17.67 14.17
CA ASP A 222 24.11 16.44 14.52
C ASP A 222 22.64 16.49 14.10
N LEU A 223 22.12 15.32 13.77
CA LEU A 223 20.77 15.17 13.24
C LEU A 223 19.69 15.66 14.22
N TYR A 224 19.90 15.48 15.53
CA TYR A 224 18.95 15.94 16.56
C TYR A 224 18.82 17.46 16.55
N HIS A 225 19.94 18.19 16.55
CA HIS A 225 19.92 19.65 16.49
C HIS A 225 19.39 20.16 15.15
N ILE A 226 19.69 19.50 14.04
CA ILE A 226 19.09 19.84 12.73
C ILE A 226 17.56 19.80 12.81
N LEU A 227 16.98 18.70 13.28
CA LEU A 227 15.53 18.59 13.42
C LEU A 227 14.95 19.60 14.42
N LYS A 228 15.66 19.86 15.53
CA LYS A 228 15.27 20.86 16.53
C LYS A 228 15.29 22.28 15.96
N TRP A 229 16.30 22.62 15.16
CA TRP A 229 16.39 23.92 14.49
C TRP A 229 15.31 24.05 13.42
N THR A 230 15.05 23.02 12.63
CA THR A 230 13.93 23.02 11.67
C THR A 230 12.60 23.25 12.37
N TYR A 231 12.34 22.58 13.49
CA TYR A 231 11.14 22.81 14.29
C TYR A 231 11.05 24.23 14.85
N LYS A 232 12.17 24.80 15.29
CA LYS A 232 12.24 26.19 15.74
C LYS A 232 11.95 27.16 14.58
N LEU A 233 12.52 26.91 13.40
CA LEU A 233 12.29 27.70 12.19
C LEU A 233 10.85 27.61 11.71
N GLU A 234 10.20 26.46 11.82
CA GLU A 234 8.78 26.33 11.48
C GLU A 234 7.90 27.28 12.30
N LYS A 235 8.24 27.48 13.57
CA LYS A 235 7.51 28.43 14.45
C LYS A 235 7.87 29.89 14.22
N GLU A 236 9.15 30.18 13.99
CA GLU A 236 9.67 31.55 13.94
C GLU A 236 9.64 32.16 12.54
N LYS A 237 9.85 31.33 11.51
CA LYS A 237 9.99 31.68 10.08
C LYS A 237 9.44 30.54 9.19
N PRO A 238 8.13 30.20 9.28
CA PRO A 238 7.52 29.08 8.55
C PRO A 238 7.72 29.14 7.03
N GLU A 239 7.91 30.33 6.47
CA GLU A 239 8.22 30.57 5.06
C GLU A 239 9.53 29.90 4.62
N ILE A 240 10.54 29.81 5.49
CA ILE A 240 11.83 29.15 5.19
C ILE A 240 11.63 27.65 5.07
N VAL A 241 10.88 27.03 6.01
CA VAL A 241 10.61 25.59 5.99
C VAL A 241 9.70 25.23 4.81
N SER A 242 8.73 26.07 4.50
CA SER A 242 7.85 25.91 3.34
C SER A 242 8.61 26.02 2.01
N GLY A 243 9.50 27.02 1.90
CA GLY A 243 10.40 27.16 0.74
C GLY A 243 11.32 25.96 0.58
N ALA A 244 11.94 25.51 1.68
CA ALA A 244 12.78 24.31 1.69
C ALA A 244 12.03 23.04 1.24
N LEU A 245 10.76 22.89 1.63
CA LEU A 245 9.93 21.76 1.20
C LEU A 245 9.64 21.80 -0.31
N ILE A 246 9.38 23.00 -0.87
CA ILE A 246 9.18 23.18 -2.31
C ILE A 246 10.48 22.88 -3.07
N THR A 247 11.61 23.41 -2.61
CA THR A 247 12.94 23.14 -3.16
C THR A 247 13.24 21.64 -3.11
N GLN A 248 12.93 20.97 -2.00
CA GLN A 248 13.08 19.52 -1.86
C GLN A 248 12.26 18.75 -2.89
N ALA A 249 10.99 19.13 -3.08
CA ALA A 249 10.10 18.48 -4.04
C ALA A 249 10.61 18.61 -5.48
N VAL A 250 11.09 19.80 -5.85
CA VAL A 250 11.67 20.06 -7.17
C VAL A 250 13.00 19.32 -7.35
N HIS A 251 13.88 19.35 -6.35
CA HIS A 251 15.17 18.65 -6.40
C HIS A 251 14.98 17.13 -6.57
N ILE A 252 14.15 16.48 -5.73
CA ILE A 252 13.79 15.06 -5.92
C ILE A 252 13.20 14.84 -7.32
N GLY A 253 12.24 15.68 -7.73
CA GLY A 253 11.57 15.56 -9.02
C GLY A 253 12.55 15.57 -10.19
N THR A 254 13.51 16.50 -10.19
CA THR A 254 14.53 16.59 -11.24
C THR A 254 15.50 15.40 -11.20
N ASP A 255 15.95 15.01 -10.00
CA ASP A 255 16.92 13.92 -9.82
C ASP A 255 16.37 12.55 -10.24
N VAL A 256 15.08 12.27 -10.02
CA VAL A 256 14.41 11.04 -10.51
C VAL A 256 14.63 10.86 -12.01
N PHE A 257 14.66 11.93 -12.81
CA PHE A 257 14.78 11.85 -14.27
C PHE A 257 16.22 11.93 -14.79
N THR A 258 17.21 12.09 -13.91
CA THR A 258 18.63 12.05 -14.33
C THR A 258 19.12 10.61 -14.55
N LYS A 259 20.21 10.42 -15.32
CA LYS A 259 20.81 9.08 -15.50
C LYS A 259 21.30 8.44 -14.20
N ALA A 260 21.77 9.25 -13.24
CA ALA A 260 22.19 8.77 -11.94
C ALA A 260 21.00 8.36 -11.06
N GLY A 261 19.82 8.96 -11.29
CA GLY A 261 18.58 8.58 -10.63
C GLY A 261 18.58 8.83 -9.13
N LEU A 262 17.58 8.24 -8.47
CA LEU A 262 17.42 8.23 -7.02
C LEU A 262 17.26 6.79 -6.50
N PRO A 263 17.71 6.52 -5.26
CA PRO A 263 17.49 5.22 -4.63
C PRO A 263 16.00 4.90 -4.53
N ILE A 264 15.67 3.61 -4.58
CA ILE A 264 14.30 3.13 -4.28
C ILE A 264 13.90 3.69 -2.91
N PRO A 265 12.67 4.21 -2.75
CA PRO A 265 12.25 4.84 -1.50
C PRO A 265 12.50 3.97 -0.28
N LEU A 266 12.99 4.55 0.81
CA LEU A 266 13.34 3.93 2.09
C LEU A 266 14.51 2.95 2.06
N ILE A 267 14.88 2.40 0.90
CA ILE A 267 16.00 1.45 0.79
C ILE A 267 17.31 2.13 1.15
N ASN A 268 17.49 3.40 0.77
CA ASN A 268 18.67 4.17 1.16
C ASN A 268 18.76 4.20 2.68
N VAL A 269 17.73 4.72 3.35
CA VAL A 269 17.67 4.85 4.83
C VAL A 269 18.02 3.55 5.56
N ILE A 270 17.57 2.40 5.04
CA ILE A 270 17.84 1.09 5.63
C ILE A 270 19.26 0.62 5.31
N SER A 271 19.69 0.74 4.05
CA SER A 271 21.00 0.28 3.58
C SER A 271 21.47 1.06 2.34
N PRO A 272 22.39 2.03 2.52
CA PRO A 272 23.12 2.68 1.45
C PRO A 272 23.78 1.70 0.48
N GLU A 273 24.31 0.60 0.99
CA GLU A 273 25.00 -0.44 0.22
C GLU A 273 24.03 -1.17 -0.72
N THR A 274 22.82 -1.44 -0.25
CA THR A 274 21.76 -2.04 -1.07
C THR A 274 21.33 -1.06 -2.17
N SER A 275 21.12 0.22 -1.84
CA SER A 275 20.84 1.25 -2.86
C SER A 275 21.97 1.36 -3.89
N LYS A 276 23.23 1.34 -3.45
CA LYS A 276 24.39 1.34 -4.35
C LYS A 276 24.40 0.13 -5.28
N PHE A 277 24.10 -1.05 -4.76
CA PHE A 277 24.05 -2.29 -5.55
C PHE A 277 22.96 -2.22 -6.61
N LEU A 278 21.75 -1.81 -6.22
CA LEU A 278 20.59 -1.71 -7.12
C LEU A 278 20.78 -0.64 -8.19
N MET A 279 21.27 0.54 -7.84
CA MET A 279 21.51 1.63 -8.80
C MET A 279 22.80 1.46 -9.62
N GLY A 280 23.66 0.52 -9.23
CA GLY A 280 24.93 0.26 -9.90
C GLY A 280 24.74 -0.23 -11.34
N LYS A 281 25.80 -0.12 -12.14
CA LYS A 281 25.80 -0.45 -13.58
C LYS A 281 25.30 -1.87 -13.94
N ASN A 282 25.36 -2.79 -12.98
CA ASN A 282 24.97 -4.19 -13.18
C ASN A 282 23.46 -4.43 -13.02
N CYS A 283 22.75 -3.52 -12.35
CA CYS A 283 21.34 -3.65 -12.02
C CYS A 283 20.51 -2.52 -12.66
N ASN A 284 21.01 -1.27 -12.60
CA ASN A 284 20.31 -0.07 -13.10
C ASN A 284 18.87 0.08 -12.59
N ILE A 285 18.63 -0.34 -11.34
CA ILE A 285 17.34 -0.30 -10.65
C ILE A 285 17.32 0.92 -9.73
N ASP A 286 16.47 1.87 -10.10
CA ASP A 286 16.28 3.13 -9.38
C ASP A 286 14.79 3.50 -9.30
N THR A 287 14.47 4.59 -8.60
CA THR A 287 13.08 5.04 -8.42
C THR A 287 12.32 5.24 -9.72
N PHE A 288 12.96 5.77 -10.77
CA PHE A 288 12.31 5.97 -12.07
C PHE A 288 11.95 4.64 -12.73
N SER A 289 12.90 3.71 -12.80
CA SER A 289 12.69 2.38 -13.41
C SER A 289 11.57 1.60 -12.73
N VAL A 290 11.57 1.59 -11.39
CA VAL A 290 10.54 0.92 -10.56
C VAL A 290 9.18 1.57 -10.77
N THR A 291 9.10 2.90 -10.67
CA THR A 291 7.84 3.63 -10.81
C THR A 291 7.25 3.48 -12.21
N ARG A 292 8.05 3.63 -13.26
CA ARG A 292 7.62 3.45 -14.66
C ARG A 292 7.03 2.07 -14.88
N SER A 293 7.71 1.02 -14.40
CA SER A 293 7.22 -0.34 -14.57
C SER A 293 5.95 -0.64 -13.77
N ALA A 294 5.87 -0.16 -12.52
CA ALA A 294 4.68 -0.28 -11.70
C ALA A 294 3.46 0.42 -12.35
N LEU A 295 3.64 1.62 -12.89
CA LEU A 295 2.57 2.35 -13.60
C LEU A 295 2.09 1.60 -14.85
N LEU A 296 3.02 1.08 -15.66
CA LEU A 296 2.64 0.30 -16.83
C LEU A 296 1.93 -1.01 -16.44
N ALA A 297 2.37 -1.66 -15.37
CA ALA A 297 1.69 -2.83 -14.80
C ALA A 297 0.25 -2.51 -14.39
N ILE A 298 0.04 -1.39 -13.69
CA ILE A 298 -1.28 -0.90 -13.28
C ILE A 298 -2.16 -0.60 -14.50
N LEU A 299 -1.62 0.04 -15.53
CA LEU A 299 -2.34 0.33 -16.78
C LEU A 299 -2.79 -0.96 -17.48
N ILE A 300 -1.88 -1.92 -17.65
CA ILE A 300 -2.19 -3.22 -18.24
C ILE A 300 -3.27 -3.93 -17.43
N ASN A 301 -3.13 -3.94 -16.10
CA ASN A 301 -4.12 -4.53 -15.21
C ASN A 301 -5.49 -3.89 -15.41
N LYS A 302 -5.54 -2.56 -15.55
CA LYS A 302 -6.81 -1.86 -15.76
C LYS A 302 -7.45 -2.21 -17.11
N ILE A 303 -6.66 -2.32 -18.17
CA ILE A 303 -7.14 -2.74 -19.50
C ILE A 303 -7.69 -4.17 -19.42
N VAL A 304 -6.98 -5.09 -18.76
CA VAL A 304 -7.43 -6.48 -18.57
C VAL A 304 -8.70 -6.55 -17.73
N GLU A 305 -8.79 -5.78 -16.64
CA GLU A 305 -10.00 -5.66 -15.81
C GLU A 305 -11.20 -5.19 -16.65
N MET A 306 -11.02 -4.14 -17.46
CA MET A 306 -12.06 -3.62 -18.33
C MET A 306 -12.48 -4.64 -19.38
N PHE A 307 -11.51 -5.26 -20.07
CA PHE A 307 -11.77 -6.25 -21.09
C PHE A 307 -12.53 -7.47 -20.54
N HIS A 308 -12.09 -8.02 -19.40
CA HIS A 308 -12.77 -9.14 -18.75
C HIS A 308 -14.21 -8.77 -18.35
N LYS A 309 -14.45 -7.53 -17.90
CA LYS A 309 -15.79 -7.05 -17.52
C LYS A 309 -16.74 -6.82 -18.70
N LEU A 310 -16.25 -6.69 -19.93
CA LEU A 310 -17.13 -6.61 -21.12
C LEU A 310 -17.91 -7.90 -21.37
N PHE A 311 -17.44 -9.02 -20.81
CA PHE A 311 -18.08 -10.34 -20.94
C PHE A 311 -18.94 -10.72 -19.74
N TYR A 312 -19.17 -9.78 -18.82
CA TYR A 312 -20.12 -9.96 -17.72
C TYR A 312 -21.54 -10.07 -18.28
N ASP A 313 -22.26 -11.12 -17.87
CA ASP A 313 -23.66 -11.32 -18.25
C ASP A 313 -24.55 -11.31 -17.00
N GLN A 314 -25.37 -10.27 -16.86
CA GLN A 314 -26.29 -10.11 -15.72
C GLN A 314 -27.33 -11.23 -15.57
N THR A 315 -27.56 -12.04 -16.60
CA THR A 315 -28.53 -13.16 -16.55
C THR A 315 -27.92 -14.42 -15.95
N THR A 316 -26.60 -14.57 -16.02
CA THR A 316 -25.88 -15.77 -15.58
C THR A 316 -24.88 -15.51 -14.46
N ASP A 317 -24.39 -14.28 -14.32
CA ASP A 317 -23.37 -13.88 -13.36
C ASP A 317 -23.93 -12.98 -12.26
N LEU A 318 -23.41 -13.18 -11.04
CA LEU A 318 -23.60 -12.25 -9.92
C LEU A 318 -22.47 -11.21 -9.92
N PRO A 319 -22.76 -9.89 -9.82
CA PRO A 319 -21.74 -8.83 -9.94
C PRO A 319 -20.52 -9.03 -9.03
N ASN A 320 -20.76 -9.32 -7.74
CA ASN A 320 -19.70 -9.50 -6.75
C ASN A 320 -18.86 -10.76 -7.02
N LEU A 321 -19.49 -11.85 -7.47
CA LEU A 321 -18.78 -13.10 -7.77
C LEU A 321 -17.95 -12.95 -9.05
N TYR A 322 -18.47 -12.26 -10.06
CA TYR A 322 -17.73 -11.94 -11.28
C TYR A 322 -16.56 -10.98 -11.01
N GLU A 323 -16.73 -10.02 -10.10
CA GLU A 323 -15.64 -9.18 -9.61
C GLU A 323 -14.53 -10.01 -8.95
N ALA A 324 -14.89 -11.01 -8.14
CA ALA A 324 -13.91 -11.93 -7.55
C ALA A 324 -13.13 -12.72 -8.62
N LYS A 325 -13.81 -13.20 -9.68
CA LYS A 325 -13.16 -13.85 -10.83
C LYS A 325 -12.19 -12.90 -11.55
N THR A 326 -12.65 -11.68 -11.86
CA THR A 326 -11.84 -10.64 -12.53
C THR A 326 -10.56 -10.35 -11.73
N ARG A 327 -10.66 -10.25 -10.41
CA ARG A 327 -9.52 -10.03 -9.51
C ARG A 327 -8.55 -11.19 -9.49
N LYS A 328 -9.03 -12.44 -9.52
CA LYS A 328 -8.18 -13.64 -9.63
C LYS A 328 -7.40 -13.66 -10.95
N VAL A 329 -8.05 -13.36 -12.08
CA VAL A 329 -7.42 -13.27 -13.40
C VAL A 329 -6.24 -12.28 -13.40
N VAL A 330 -6.49 -11.07 -12.89
CA VAL A 330 -5.45 -10.02 -12.80
C VAL A 330 -4.36 -10.40 -11.81
N MET A 331 -4.72 -10.91 -10.63
CA MET A 331 -3.73 -11.30 -9.62
C MET A 331 -2.80 -12.41 -10.14
N TYR A 332 -3.36 -13.50 -10.67
CA TYR A 332 -2.58 -14.64 -11.16
C TYR A 332 -1.72 -14.28 -12.37
N SER A 333 -2.21 -13.46 -13.30
CA SER A 333 -1.40 -12.99 -14.44
C SER A 333 -0.17 -12.19 -14.00
N ASN A 334 -0.29 -11.34 -12.97
CA ASN A 334 0.87 -10.62 -12.41
C ASN A 334 1.85 -11.56 -11.70
N VAL A 335 1.34 -12.53 -10.94
CA VAL A 335 2.18 -13.53 -10.25
C VAL A 335 2.96 -14.36 -11.26
N ILE A 336 2.29 -14.89 -12.29
CA ILE A 336 2.94 -15.67 -13.36
C ILE A 336 4.02 -14.83 -14.05
N SER A 337 3.72 -13.60 -14.46
CA SER A 337 4.71 -12.73 -15.11
C SER A 337 5.92 -12.45 -14.20
N SER A 338 5.69 -12.19 -12.91
CA SER A 338 6.76 -11.93 -11.94
C SER A 338 7.65 -13.14 -11.71
N LEU A 339 7.06 -14.35 -11.64
CA LEU A 339 7.80 -15.60 -11.54
C LEU A 339 8.64 -15.86 -12.79
N ILE A 340 8.10 -15.61 -13.99
CA ILE A 340 8.84 -15.75 -15.25
C ILE A 340 9.99 -14.75 -15.30
N ASN A 341 9.77 -13.48 -14.93
CA ASN A 341 10.82 -12.46 -14.91
C ASN A 341 11.96 -12.83 -13.94
N THR A 342 11.60 -13.24 -12.72
CA THR A 342 12.58 -13.66 -11.70
C THR A 342 13.37 -14.88 -12.18
N GLY A 343 12.69 -15.87 -12.76
CA GLY A 343 13.32 -17.06 -13.34
C GLY A 343 14.25 -16.72 -14.50
N TYR A 344 13.87 -15.78 -15.37
CA TYR A 344 14.71 -15.30 -16.46
C TYR A 344 15.99 -14.65 -15.93
N VAL A 345 15.88 -13.72 -14.96
CA VAL A 345 17.03 -13.04 -14.35
C VAL A 345 17.95 -14.04 -13.64
N ALA A 346 17.38 -15.00 -12.91
CA ALA A 346 18.16 -16.04 -12.24
C ALA A 346 18.91 -16.94 -13.25
N GLY A 347 18.27 -17.27 -14.37
CA GLY A 347 18.88 -18.10 -15.42
C GLY A 347 19.91 -17.36 -16.28
N SER A 348 19.69 -16.08 -16.56
CA SER A 348 20.61 -15.26 -17.38
C SER A 348 21.75 -14.64 -16.58
N GLY A 349 21.56 -14.42 -15.28
CA GLY A 349 22.46 -13.64 -14.44
C GLY A 349 22.41 -12.13 -14.70
N ASP A 350 21.54 -11.65 -15.60
CA ASP A 350 21.43 -10.24 -15.94
C ASP A 350 20.37 -9.54 -15.07
N MET A 351 20.84 -8.91 -14.01
CA MET A 351 20.02 -8.15 -13.06
C MET A 351 19.37 -6.92 -13.70
N ASN A 352 19.82 -6.45 -14.86
CA ASN A 352 19.22 -5.30 -15.55
C ASN A 352 17.82 -5.58 -16.10
N HIS A 353 17.43 -6.85 -16.19
CA HIS A 353 16.09 -7.26 -16.63
C HIS A 353 15.13 -7.49 -15.47
N LEU A 354 15.57 -7.30 -14.21
CA LEU A 354 14.71 -7.49 -13.05
C LEU A 354 13.64 -6.40 -12.98
N ASP A 355 12.38 -6.82 -13.08
CA ASP A 355 11.24 -5.93 -13.04
C ASP A 355 10.72 -5.72 -11.62
N VAL A 356 11.48 -4.97 -10.83
CA VAL A 356 11.12 -4.65 -9.45
C VAL A 356 9.78 -3.91 -9.34
N GLY A 357 9.48 -3.01 -10.30
CA GLY A 357 8.21 -2.28 -10.31
C GLY A 357 7.00 -3.18 -10.58
N GLY A 358 7.14 -4.10 -11.53
CA GLY A 358 6.15 -5.12 -11.82
C GLY A 358 5.94 -6.10 -10.66
N ILE A 359 7.02 -6.53 -10.01
CA ILE A 359 6.97 -7.40 -8.82
C ILE A 359 6.25 -6.68 -7.67
N ALA A 360 6.58 -5.41 -7.42
CA ALA A 360 5.90 -4.61 -6.39
C ALA A 360 4.40 -4.47 -6.68
N ALA A 361 4.02 -4.22 -7.94
CA ALA A 361 2.62 -4.17 -8.36
C ALA A 361 1.91 -5.54 -8.19
N ALA A 362 2.61 -6.65 -8.44
CA ALA A 362 2.09 -8.00 -8.22
C ALA A 362 1.81 -8.26 -6.73
N ILE A 363 2.77 -7.95 -5.85
CA ILE A 363 2.61 -8.08 -4.39
C ILE A 363 1.43 -7.25 -3.91
N TRP A 364 1.35 -5.99 -4.33
CA TRP A 364 0.23 -5.11 -3.99
C TRP A 364 -1.12 -5.70 -4.43
N LYS A 365 -1.20 -6.25 -5.65
CA LYS A 365 -2.40 -6.90 -6.15
C LYS A 365 -2.77 -8.16 -5.37
N VAL A 366 -1.81 -8.98 -4.95
CA VAL A 366 -2.08 -10.13 -4.08
C VAL A 366 -2.72 -9.68 -2.77
N LEU A 367 -2.07 -8.74 -2.06
CA LEU A 367 -2.55 -8.25 -0.77
C LEU A 367 -3.94 -7.59 -0.86
N THR A 368 -4.14 -6.73 -1.86
CA THR A 368 -5.40 -5.99 -2.00
C THR A 368 -6.54 -6.85 -2.55
N ASN A 369 -6.30 -7.70 -3.56
CA ASN A 369 -7.34 -8.54 -4.12
C ASN A 369 -7.74 -9.66 -3.17
N GLU A 370 -6.80 -10.22 -2.38
CA GLU A 370 -7.14 -11.22 -1.37
C GLU A 370 -8.11 -10.63 -0.33
N LYS A 371 -7.82 -9.43 0.18
CA LYS A 371 -8.71 -8.74 1.12
C LYS A 371 -10.11 -8.52 0.53
N ILE A 372 -10.19 -8.10 -0.74
CA ILE A 372 -11.47 -7.84 -1.40
C ILE A 372 -12.23 -9.14 -1.69
N ILE A 373 -11.55 -10.19 -2.15
CA ILE A 373 -12.18 -11.51 -2.38
C ILE A 373 -12.70 -12.09 -1.06
N ARG A 374 -11.94 -11.95 0.03
CA ARG A 374 -12.40 -12.34 1.38
C ARG A 374 -13.65 -11.56 1.79
N LYS A 375 -13.69 -10.25 1.57
CA LYS A 375 -14.87 -9.42 1.84
C LYS A 375 -16.09 -9.90 1.04
N ILE A 376 -15.92 -10.12 -0.27
CA ILE A 376 -16.98 -10.65 -1.14
C ILE A 376 -17.46 -12.03 -0.66
N LYS A 377 -16.54 -12.91 -0.24
CA LYS A 377 -16.87 -14.22 0.34
C LYS A 377 -17.72 -14.08 1.61
N THR A 378 -17.33 -13.20 2.53
CA THR A 378 -18.08 -12.94 3.76
C THR A 378 -19.47 -12.38 3.46
N GLU A 379 -19.59 -11.40 2.55
CA GLU A 379 -20.88 -10.81 2.17
C GLU A 379 -21.80 -11.84 1.49
N PHE A 380 -21.23 -12.70 0.64
CA PHE A 380 -21.98 -13.79 0.02
C PHE A 380 -22.53 -14.77 1.07
N ILE A 381 -21.67 -15.30 1.95
CA ILE A 381 -22.08 -16.27 2.98
C ILE A 381 -23.13 -15.65 3.91
N LYS A 382 -22.90 -14.42 4.37
CA LYS A 382 -23.84 -13.73 5.26
C LYS A 382 -25.23 -13.62 4.63
N ARG A 383 -25.29 -13.15 3.38
CA ARG A 383 -26.56 -12.99 2.67
C ARG A 383 -27.28 -14.32 2.46
N GLU A 384 -26.57 -15.37 2.07
CA GLU A 384 -27.22 -16.68 1.88
C GLU A 384 -27.71 -17.27 3.20
N LEU A 385 -26.97 -17.10 4.31
CA LEU A 385 -27.46 -17.49 5.64
C LEU A 385 -28.69 -16.69 6.06
N GLU A 386 -28.70 -15.37 5.86
CA GLU A 386 -29.88 -14.53 6.13
C GLU A 386 -31.10 -15.00 5.32
N ASN A 387 -30.92 -15.31 4.04
CA ASN A 387 -31.98 -15.84 3.19
C ASN A 387 -32.45 -17.25 3.60
N ASP A 388 -31.56 -18.09 4.14
CA ASP A 388 -31.93 -19.40 4.69
C ASP A 388 -32.78 -19.21 5.96
N PHE A 389 -32.40 -18.28 6.84
CA PHE A 389 -33.14 -17.97 8.07
C PHE A 389 -34.53 -17.43 7.79
N GLU A 390 -34.66 -16.48 6.87
CA GLU A 390 -35.96 -15.92 6.48
C GLU A 390 -36.90 -17.02 5.95
N ARG A 391 -36.35 -17.99 5.19
CA ARG A 391 -37.13 -19.14 4.70
C ARG A 391 -37.57 -20.07 5.82
N GLU A 392 -36.68 -20.43 6.75
CA GLU A 392 -37.05 -21.25 7.90
C GLU A 392 -38.12 -20.55 8.78
N GLU A 393 -38.01 -19.23 8.95
CA GLU A 393 -39.00 -18.43 9.69
C GLU A 393 -40.37 -18.43 8.98
N ASP A 394 -40.40 -18.22 7.66
CA ASP A 394 -41.62 -18.24 6.86
C ASP A 394 -42.31 -19.62 6.87
N GLU A 395 -41.54 -20.71 6.82
CA GLU A 395 -42.06 -22.08 6.91
C GLU A 395 -42.72 -22.33 8.28
N ILE A 396 -42.06 -21.93 9.37
CA ILE A 396 -42.61 -22.05 10.73
C ILE A 396 -43.88 -21.20 10.88
N ARG A 397 -43.87 -19.96 10.37
CA ARG A 397 -45.06 -19.08 10.38
C ARG A 397 -46.24 -19.71 9.64
N GLN A 398 -46.00 -20.34 8.49
CA GLN A 398 -47.03 -21.06 7.74
C GLN A 398 -47.56 -22.27 8.51
N GLU A 399 -46.68 -23.04 9.16
CA GLU A 399 -47.10 -24.19 9.96
C GLU A 399 -47.94 -23.78 11.17
N LEU A 400 -47.53 -22.72 11.90
CA LEU A 400 -48.28 -22.17 13.02
C LEU A 400 -49.67 -21.65 12.61
N ALA A 401 -49.76 -21.02 11.44
CA ALA A 401 -51.04 -20.58 10.88
C ALA A 401 -52.01 -21.74 10.61
N LEU A 402 -51.51 -22.92 10.20
CA LEU A 402 -52.33 -24.14 10.03
C LEU A 402 -52.91 -24.64 11.35
N TYR A 403 -52.22 -24.40 12.47
CA TYR A 403 -52.68 -24.75 13.82
C TYR A 403 -53.53 -23.64 14.48
N GLY A 404 -53.83 -22.56 13.76
CA GLY A 404 -54.69 -21.47 14.24
C GLY A 404 -53.98 -20.44 15.11
N PHE A 405 -52.65 -20.40 15.11
CA PHE A 405 -51.86 -19.33 15.72
C PHE A 405 -51.58 -18.25 14.69
N GLU A 406 -52.27 -17.11 14.77
CA GLU A 406 -51.93 -15.90 14.00
C GLU A 406 -50.91 -15.07 14.79
N TYR A 407 -49.81 -14.69 14.14
CA TYR A 407 -48.75 -13.80 14.65
C TYR A 407 -48.82 -12.43 14.01
#